data_AF-A0A352WWH4-F1
#
_entry.id   AF-A0A352WWH4-F1
#
_cell.length_a   1.000
_cell.length_b   1.000
_cell.length_c   1.000
_cell.angle_alpha   90.00
_cell.angle_beta   90.00
_cell.angle_gamma   90.00
#
_symmetry.space_group_name_H-M   'P 1'
#
loop_
_entity.id
_entity.type
_entity.pdbx_description
1 polymer ?
#
loop_
_entity_poly.entity_id
_entity_poly.type
_entity_poly.pdbx_seq_one_letter_code
_entity_poly.pdbx_strand_id
1 'polypeptide(L)'
;PVISTVGCDREGNVYNINADTAAAWIAGALQAESLITMTDIAGILADPSDPDSLIKKIDLDDAKELFKKGIVSGGMIPKVECCVNAIIRG
;
A
#
# COMPACT_ATOMS: atom_id res chain seq x y z
N PRO A 1 4.72 -4.93 18.57
CA PRO A 1 3.34 -5.46 18.71
C PRO A 1 3.04 -6.38 17.51
N VAL A 2 2.24 -7.42 17.68
CA VAL A 2 1.74 -8.26 16.57
C VAL A 2 0.23 -8.06 16.52
N ILE A 3 -0.28 -7.58 15.39
CA ILE A 3 -1.67 -7.11 15.26
C ILE A 3 -2.36 -7.92 14.15
N SER A 4 -3.48 -8.55 14.49
CA SER A 4 -4.38 -9.19 13.51
C SER A 4 -5.33 -8.15 12.92
N THR A 5 -5.74 -8.31 11.66
CA THR A 5 -6.50 -7.30 10.90
C THR A 5 -8.00 -7.61 10.87
N VAL A 6 -8.49 -8.25 11.93
CA VAL A 6 -9.92 -8.33 12.24
C VAL A 6 -10.26 -7.15 13.14
N GLY A 7 -11.35 -6.45 12.84
CA GLY A 7 -11.82 -5.31 13.64
C GLY A 7 -13.33 -5.39 13.89
N CYS A 8 -13.86 -4.46 14.69
CA CYS A 8 -15.29 -4.33 14.88
C CYS A 8 -15.75 -2.87 14.79
N ASP A 9 -17.04 -2.67 14.49
CA ASP A 9 -17.69 -1.37 14.61
C ASP A 9 -18.04 -1.05 16.06
N ARG A 10 -18.74 0.07 16.30
CA ARG A 10 -19.16 0.50 17.63
C ARG A 10 -20.25 -0.38 18.27
N GLU A 11 -20.94 -1.20 17.47
CA GLU A 11 -21.97 -2.12 17.92
C GLU A 11 -21.40 -3.52 18.22
N GLY A 12 -20.14 -3.77 17.86
CA GLY A 12 -19.44 -5.03 18.08
C GLY A 12 -19.52 -6.01 16.92
N ASN A 13 -20.05 -5.59 15.75
CA ASN A 13 -20.07 -6.43 14.56
C ASN A 13 -18.64 -6.62 14.04
N VAL A 14 -18.25 -7.86 13.74
CA VAL A 14 -16.87 -8.20 13.34
C VAL A 14 -16.71 -8.06 11.82
N TYR A 15 -15.60 -7.44 11.41
CA TYR A 15 -15.23 -7.24 10.02
C TYR A 15 -13.82 -7.76 9.72
N ASN A 16 -13.68 -8.32 8.52
CA ASN A 16 -12.38 -8.65 7.95
C ASN A 16 -11.81 -7.41 7.23
N ILE A 17 -10.77 -6.80 7.80
CA ILE A 17 -10.15 -5.60 7.25
C ILE A 17 -8.92 -6.01 6.44
N ASN A 18 -8.76 -5.42 5.25
CA ASN A 18 -7.57 -5.63 4.45
C ASN A 18 -6.30 -5.24 5.24
N ALA A 19 -5.28 -6.10 5.19
CA ALA A 19 -4.09 -5.93 6.00
C ALA A 19 -3.22 -4.74 5.57
N ASP A 20 -3.14 -4.45 4.27
CA ASP A 20 -2.40 -3.29 3.76
C ASP A 20 -3.07 -1.99 4.24
N THR A 21 -4.40 -1.93 4.21
CA THR A 21 -5.17 -0.79 4.75
C THR A 21 -4.94 -0.61 6.25
N ALA A 22 -5.07 -1.69 7.04
CA ALA A 22 -4.87 -1.61 8.48
C ALA A 22 -3.44 -1.16 8.83
N ALA A 23 -2.42 -1.73 8.19
CA ALA A 23 -1.03 -1.37 8.40
C ALA A 23 -0.74 0.09 8.04
N ALA A 24 -1.25 0.59 6.91
CA ALA A 24 -1.10 1.98 6.51
C ALA A 24 -1.72 2.96 7.50
N TRP A 25 -2.92 2.65 8.01
CA TRP A 25 -3.59 3.47 9.02
C TRP A 25 -2.85 3.47 10.34
N ILE A 26 -2.37 2.32 10.80
CA ILE A 26 -1.57 2.22 12.04
C ILE A 26 -0.25 2.99 11.88
N ALA A 27 0.45 2.83 10.76
CA ALA A 27 1.70 3.54 10.49
C ALA A 27 1.51 5.06 10.50
N GLY A 28 0.49 5.58 9.81
CA GLY A 28 0.17 7.00 9.82
C GLY A 28 -0.23 7.51 11.21
N ALA A 29 -1.06 6.76 11.95
CA ALA A 29 -1.46 7.14 13.31
C ALA A 29 -0.29 7.16 14.31
N LEU A 30 0.73 6.33 14.09
CA LEU A 30 1.94 6.28 14.93
C LEU A 30 3.04 7.23 14.45
N GLN A 31 2.84 7.94 13.32
CA GLN A 31 3.89 8.68 12.61
C GLN A 31 5.16 7.82 12.42
N ALA A 32 4.96 6.58 11.98
CA ALA A 32 6.04 5.65 11.76
C ALA A 32 6.99 6.18 10.67
N GLU A 33 8.30 6.06 10.91
CA GLU A 33 9.32 6.49 9.94
C GLU A 33 9.24 5.72 8.61
N SER A 34 8.76 4.46 8.65
CA SER A 34 8.62 3.63 7.46
C SER A 34 7.45 2.65 7.58
N LEU A 35 6.75 2.44 6.46
CA LEU A 35 5.84 1.31 6.24
C LEU A 35 6.48 0.35 5.24
N ILE A 36 6.68 -0.90 5.64
CA ILE A 36 7.29 -1.94 4.79
C ILE A 36 6.25 -3.03 4.54
N THR A 37 5.90 -3.23 3.27
CA THR A 37 4.97 -4.27 2.84
C THR A 37 5.73 -5.45 2.23
N MET A 38 5.49 -6.66 2.71
CA MET A 38 6.05 -7.88 2.13
C MET A 38 5.06 -8.46 1.12
N THR A 39 5.53 -8.73 -0.11
CA THR A 39 4.70 -9.24 -1.21
C THR A 39 5.48 -10.29 -2.01
N ASP A 40 4.79 -11.05 -2.83
CA ASP A 40 5.30 -12.13 -3.69
C ASP A 40 5.84 -11.64 -5.06
N ILE A 41 5.88 -10.33 -5.27
CA ILE A 41 6.36 -9.68 -6.49
C ILE A 41 7.54 -8.77 -6.16
N ALA A 42 8.38 -8.47 -7.15
CA ALA A 42 9.58 -7.65 -6.95
C ALA A 42 9.26 -6.18 -6.55
N GLY A 43 8.08 -5.69 -6.93
CA GLY A 43 7.64 -4.30 -6.72
C GLY A 43 6.85 -3.78 -7.91
N ILE A 44 6.95 -2.48 -8.18
CA ILE A 44 6.35 -1.87 -9.37
C ILE A 44 7.32 -2.02 -10.54
N LEU A 45 6.88 -2.71 -11.60
CA LEU A 45 7.60 -2.84 -12.86
C LEU A 45 7.09 -1.78 -13.84
N ALA A 46 8.00 -1.10 -14.56
CA ALA A 46 7.60 -0.15 -15.61
C ALA A 46 6.99 -0.89 -16.82
N ASP A 47 7.46 -2.11 -17.07
CA ASP A 47 6.91 -3.05 -18.05
C ASP A 47 6.67 -4.40 -17.35
N PRO A 48 5.42 -4.84 -17.16
CA PRO A 48 5.11 -6.13 -16.55
C PRO A 48 5.72 -7.36 -17.24
N SER A 49 6.13 -7.24 -18.51
CA SER A 49 6.77 -8.30 -19.28
C SER A 49 8.29 -8.35 -19.12
N ASP A 50 8.89 -7.31 -18.55
CA ASP A 50 10.33 -7.19 -18.32
C ASP A 50 10.65 -7.13 -16.81
N PRO A 51 11.17 -8.22 -16.22
CA PRO A 51 11.56 -8.26 -14.81
C PRO A 51 12.66 -7.25 -14.43
N ASP A 52 13.48 -6.81 -15.39
CA ASP A 52 14.55 -5.83 -15.16
C ASP A 52 14.01 -4.40 -15.11
N SER A 53 12.74 -4.19 -15.42
CA SER A 53 12.06 -2.89 -15.41
C SER A 53 11.62 -2.40 -14.02
N LEU A 54 12.18 -2.98 -12.94
CA LEU A 54 11.84 -2.64 -11.55
C LEU A 54 12.12 -1.17 -11.23
N ILE A 55 11.06 -0.45 -10.85
CA ILE A 55 11.15 0.93 -10.40
C ILE A 55 11.59 0.96 -8.94
N LYS A 56 12.84 1.36 -8.69
CA LYS A 56 13.44 1.32 -7.34
C LYS A 56 12.93 2.39 -6.39
N LYS A 57 12.49 3.54 -6.92
CA LYS A 57 12.02 4.67 -6.14
C LYS A 57 11.04 5.49 -6.97
N ILE A 58 9.96 5.91 -6.31
CA ILE A 58 8.98 6.86 -6.81
C ILE A 58 8.60 7.81 -5.69
N ASP A 59 8.15 9.01 -6.04
CA ASP A 59 7.45 9.91 -5.14
C ASP A 59 5.92 9.90 -5.36
N LEU A 60 5.21 10.82 -4.72
CA LEU A 60 3.75 10.92 -4.82
C LEU A 60 3.26 11.36 -6.20
N ASP A 61 4.05 12.16 -6.92
CA ASP A 61 3.68 12.62 -8.26
C ASP A 61 4.00 11.55 -9.30
N ASP A 62 5.12 10.84 -9.16
CA ASP A 62 5.42 9.63 -9.91
C ASP A 62 4.29 8.59 -9.77
N ALA A 63 3.81 8.35 -8.55
CA ALA A 63 2.71 7.42 -8.29
C ALA A 63 1.46 7.81 -9.09
N LYS A 64 1.06 9.09 -9.09
CA LYS A 64 -0.08 9.58 -9.88
C LYS A 64 0.11 9.34 -11.37
N GLU A 65 1.31 9.57 -11.90
CA GLU A 65 1.62 9.31 -13.31
C GLU A 65 1.57 7.82 -13.64
N LEU A 66 2.03 6.95 -12.73
CA LEU A 66 1.95 5.50 -12.90
C LEU A 66 0.51 4.98 -12.91
N PHE A 67 -0.38 5.57 -12.11
CA PHE A 67 -1.82 5.31 -12.19
C PHE A 67 -2.39 5.73 -13.55
N LYS A 68 -2.07 6.95 -14.02
CA LYS A 68 -2.55 7.45 -15.32
C LYS A 68 -2.07 6.59 -16.50
N LYS A 69 -0.83 6.10 -16.43
CA LYS A 69 -0.24 5.21 -17.45
C LYS A 69 -0.79 3.79 -17.40
N GLY A 70 -1.59 3.43 -16.39
CA GLY A 70 -2.11 2.07 -16.20
C GLY A 70 -1.04 1.05 -15.78
N ILE A 71 0.16 1.50 -15.41
CA ILE A 71 1.23 0.63 -14.91
C ILE A 71 0.84 0.06 -13.55
N VAL A 72 0.34 0.92 -12.65
CA VAL A 72 -0.30 0.47 -11.43
C VAL A 72 -1.73 0.04 -11.77
N SER A 73 -1.96 -1.27 -11.79
CA SER A 73 -3.24 -1.87 -12.18
C SER A 73 -3.61 -3.07 -11.31
N GLY A 74 -4.87 -3.50 -11.40
CA GLY A 74 -5.38 -4.67 -10.67
C GLY A 74 -5.14 -4.60 -9.16
N GLY A 75 -4.57 -5.66 -8.59
CA GLY A 75 -4.27 -5.76 -7.16
C GLY A 75 -3.18 -4.80 -6.66
N MET A 76 -2.42 -4.15 -7.56
CA MET A 76 -1.42 -3.16 -7.17
C MET A 76 -2.04 -1.81 -6.78
N ILE A 77 -3.22 -1.48 -7.31
CA ILE A 77 -3.95 -0.24 -7.00
C ILE A 77 -4.11 -0.05 -5.49
N PRO A 78 -4.76 -0.98 -4.75
CA PRO A 78 -4.95 -0.80 -3.31
C PRO A 78 -3.62 -0.76 -2.53
N LYS A 79 -2.57 -1.44 -2.99
CA LYS A 79 -1.25 -1.42 -2.34
C LYS A 79 -0.60 -0.05 -2.41
N VAL A 80 -0.56 0.53 -3.61
CA VAL A 80 0.04 1.86 -3.83
C VAL A 80 -0.80 2.94 -3.16
N GLU A 81 -2.13 2.86 -3.22
CA GLU A 81 -3.02 3.77 -2.50
C GLU A 81 -2.79 3.73 -0.98
N CYS A 82 -2.56 2.56 -0.40
CA CYS A 82 -2.24 2.43 1.02
C CYS A 82 -0.92 3.12 1.38
N CYS A 83 0.13 2.95 0.57
CA CYS A 83 1.40 3.64 0.75
C CYS A 83 1.26 5.16 0.66
N VAL A 84 0.56 5.66 -0.37
CA VAL A 84 0.27 7.09 -0.54
C VAL A 84 -0.49 7.65 0.67
N ASN A 85 -1.53 6.95 1.13
CA ASN A 85 -2.30 7.36 2.30
C ASN A 85 -1.48 7.37 3.59
N ALA A 86 -0.58 6.40 3.79
CA ALA A 86 0.30 6.37 4.94
C ALA A 86 1.24 7.58 4.97
N ILE A 87 1.83 7.94 3.82
CA ILE A 87 2.71 9.11 3.67
C ILE A 87 1.96 10.42 3.95
N ILE A 88 0.72 10.57 3.47
CA ILE A 88 -0.06 11.80 3.67
C ILE A 88 -0.48 11.99 5.15
N ARG A 89 -0.63 10.88 5.90
CA ARG A 89 -1.12 10.90 7.28
C ARG A 89 -0.03 11.05 8.35
N GLY A 90 1.20 10.61 8.05
CA GLY A 90 2.36 10.70 8.96
C GLY A 90 3.04 12.05 8.89
#